data_AF-A0A090QSD8-F1
#
_entry.id   AF-A0A090QSD8-F1
#
_cell.length_a   1.000
_cell.length_b   1.000
_cell.length_c   1.000
_cell.angle_alpha   90.00
_cell.angle_beta   90.00
_cell.angle_gamma   90.00
#
_symmetry.space_group_name_H-M   'P 1'
#
loop_
_entity.id
_entity.type
_entity.pdbx_description
1 polymer ?
#
loop_
_entity_poly.entity_id
_entity_poly.type
_entity_poly.pdbx_seq_one_letter_code
_entity_poly.pdbx_strand_id
1 'polypeptide(L)'
;MVNAHLPEIKEFAGTLLQSYPMLLSVVLFGTCTLLLSQGATTPLIIPLALSLQVPHWAILASFVAVTGVFVLPTYPTSLAAIEFDGTGTTRMGKNIFDHPFLLPGLVGVVVATLFGFILAPMVV
;
A
#
# COMPACT_ATOMS: atom_id res chain seq x y z
N MET A 1 3.88 12.96 24.63
CA MET A 1 3.10 13.96 23.86
C MET A 1 2.10 13.28 22.92
N VAL A 2 2.52 12.38 22.00
CA VAL A 2 1.58 11.65 21.12
C VAL A 2 0.54 10.82 21.88
N ASN A 3 0.94 10.11 22.95
CA ASN A 3 0.01 9.26 23.73
C ASN A 3 -1.19 10.00 24.33
N ALA A 4 -1.07 11.31 24.60
CA ALA A 4 -2.17 12.11 25.15
C ALA A 4 -3.28 12.36 24.11
N HIS A 5 -2.91 12.45 22.82
CA HIS A 5 -3.84 12.73 21.72
C HIS A 5 -4.20 11.47 20.91
N LEU A 6 -3.70 10.29 21.29
CA LEU A 6 -4.03 9.04 20.62
C LEU A 6 -5.54 8.76 20.51
N PRO A 7 -6.38 9.04 21.54
CA PRO A 7 -7.82 8.84 21.41
C PRO A 7 -8.45 9.71 20.31
N GLU A 8 -8.13 11.01 20.30
CA GLU A 8 -8.62 11.98 19.31
C GLU A 8 -8.16 11.61 17.89
N ILE A 9 -6.90 11.19 17.74
CA ILE A 9 -6.35 10.74 16.46
C ILE A 9 -7.10 9.50 15.95
N LYS A 10 -7.37 8.53 16.83
CA LYS A 10 -8.10 7.31 16.46
C LYS A 10 -9.55 7.62 16.08
N GLU A 11 -10.23 8.48 16.83
CA GLU A 11 -11.60 8.88 16.53
C GLU A 11 -11.70 9.59 15.17
N PHE A 12 -10.81 10.55 14.92
CA PHE A 12 -10.74 11.25 13.64
C PHE A 12 -10.40 10.29 12.49
N ALA A 13 -9.38 9.45 12.65
CA ALA A 13 -8.98 8.47 11.64
C ALA A 13 -10.09 7.46 11.35
N GLY A 14 -10.78 6.98 12.38
CA GLY A 14 -11.93 6.08 12.24
C GLY A 14 -13.06 6.73 11.46
N THR A 15 -13.47 7.94 11.83
CA THR A 15 -14.51 8.70 11.12
C THR A 15 -14.15 8.90 9.65
N LEU A 16 -12.90 9.25 9.36
CA LEU A 16 -12.40 9.46 8.01
C LEU A 16 -12.43 8.17 7.19
N LEU A 17 -11.95 7.05 7.74
CA LEU A 17 -11.90 5.76 7.05
C LEU A 17 -13.28 5.10 6.91
N GLN A 18 -14.23 5.40 7.79
CA GLN A 18 -15.62 4.98 7.62
C GLN A 18 -16.32 5.79 6.52
N SER A 19 -16.07 7.10 6.45
CA SER A 19 -16.66 7.98 5.44
C SER A 19 -16.04 7.82 4.05
N TYR A 20 -14.73 7.56 4.01
CA TYR A 20 -13.93 7.41 2.79
C TYR A 20 -13.05 6.16 2.84
N PRO A 21 -13.62 4.94 2.72
CA PRO A 21 -12.88 3.70 2.95
C PRO A 21 -11.72 3.45 1.99
N MET A 22 -11.75 4.05 0.78
CA MET A 22 -10.64 4.01 -0.18
C MET A 22 -9.34 4.61 0.36
N LEU A 23 -9.40 5.51 1.34
CA LEU A 23 -8.19 6.08 1.95
C LEU A 23 -7.35 5.03 2.68
N LEU A 24 -7.95 3.90 3.09
CA LEU A 24 -7.19 2.79 3.67
C LEU A 24 -6.14 2.25 2.68
N SER A 25 -6.43 2.24 1.38
CA SER A 25 -5.46 1.83 0.36
C SER A 25 -4.26 2.77 0.31
N VAL A 26 -4.49 4.08 0.45
CA VAL A 26 -3.41 5.08 0.48
C VAL A 26 -2.54 4.87 1.74
N VAL A 27 -3.17 4.63 2.88
CA VAL A 27 -2.46 4.35 4.14
C VAL A 27 -1.62 3.07 4.02
N LEU A 28 -2.19 1.98 3.49
CA LEU A 28 -1.46 0.71 3.27
C LEU A 28 -0.31 0.88 2.29
N PHE A 29 -0.53 1.54 1.16
CA PHE A 29 0.50 1.77 0.14
C PHE A 29 1.65 2.62 0.66
N GLY A 30 1.33 3.73 1.33
CA GLY A 30 2.33 4.61 1.94
C GLY A 30 3.11 3.91 3.06
N THR A 31 2.41 3.20 3.96
CA THR A 31 3.06 2.44 5.03
C THR A 31 3.98 1.37 4.45
N CYS A 32 3.52 0.65 3.42
CA CYS A 32 4.32 -0.38 2.77
C CYS A 32 5.57 0.18 2.09
N THR A 33 5.43 1.32 1.42
CA THR A 33 6.55 2.03 0.80
C THR A 33 7.60 2.42 1.84
N LEU A 34 7.18 2.89 3.01
CA LEU A 34 8.09 3.32 4.09
C LEU A 34 8.72 2.14 4.85
N LEU A 35 7.96 1.08 5.10
CA LEU A 35 8.43 -0.10 5.81
C LEU A 35 9.20 -1.07 4.90
N LEU A 36 9.08 -0.92 3.58
CA LEU A 36 9.66 -1.81 2.56
C LEU A 36 9.31 -3.30 2.80
N SER A 37 8.14 -3.56 3.42
CA SER A 37 7.73 -4.90 3.82
C SER A 37 6.21 -5.07 3.83
N GLN A 38 5.72 -5.95 2.96
CA GLN A 38 4.30 -6.34 2.92
C GLN A 38 3.90 -7.08 4.22
N GLY A 39 4.81 -7.94 4.69
CA GLY A 39 4.65 -8.75 5.89
C GLY A 39 4.72 -7.97 7.20
N ALA A 40 5.38 -6.81 7.22
CA ALA A 40 5.34 -5.90 8.37
C ALA A 40 4.14 -4.93 8.32
N THR A 41 3.75 -4.50 7.12
CA THR A 41 2.64 -3.55 6.93
C THR A 41 1.30 -4.13 7.30
N THR A 42 1.02 -5.36 6.85
CA THR A 42 -0.25 -6.06 7.10
C THR A 42 -0.58 -6.18 8.60
N PRO A 43 0.26 -6.78 9.46
CA PRO A 43 -0.03 -6.92 10.88
C PRO A 43 -0.02 -5.59 11.64
N LEU A 44 0.56 -4.52 11.06
CA LEU A 44 0.51 -3.18 11.65
C LEU A 44 -0.83 -2.48 11.36
N ILE A 45 -1.25 -2.46 10.09
CA ILE A 45 -2.36 -1.60 9.64
C ILE A 45 -3.70 -2.33 9.68
N ILE A 46 -3.77 -3.63 9.37
CA ILE A 46 -5.05 -4.35 9.30
C ILE A 46 -5.73 -4.44 10.67
N PRO A 47 -5.04 -4.82 11.77
CA PRO A 47 -5.67 -4.81 13.10
C PRO A 47 -6.10 -3.41 13.55
N LEU A 48 -5.35 -2.38 13.16
CA LEU A 48 -5.71 -0.99 13.42
C LEU A 48 -7.02 -0.62 12.69
N ALA A 49 -7.14 -0.91 11.40
CA ALA A 49 -8.35 -0.65 10.62
C ALA A 49 -9.58 -1.37 11.20
N LEU A 50 -9.42 -2.62 11.64
CA LEU A 50 -10.48 -3.36 12.34
C LEU A 50 -10.88 -2.69 13.65
N SER A 51 -9.91 -2.22 14.45
CA SER A 51 -10.19 -1.50 15.70
C SER A 51 -10.92 -0.17 15.50
N LEU A 52 -10.76 0.43 14.31
CA LEU A 52 -11.43 1.67 13.89
C LEU A 52 -12.79 1.41 13.22
N GLN A 53 -13.27 0.15 13.23
CA GLN A 53 -14.53 -0.27 12.64
C GLN A 53 -14.63 0.03 11.14
N VAL A 54 -13.50 -0.02 10.42
CA VAL A 54 -13.52 0.08 8.96
C VAL A 54 -14.26 -1.14 8.39
N PRO A 55 -15.17 -0.97 7.41
CA PRO A 55 -15.91 -2.10 6.85
C PRO A 55 -15.00 -3.19 6.28
N HIS A 56 -15.33 -4.46 6.54
CA HIS A 56 -14.52 -5.61 6.11
C HIS A 56 -14.31 -5.65 4.59
N TRP A 57 -15.34 -5.32 3.80
CA TRP A 57 -15.23 -5.24 2.34
C TRP A 57 -14.19 -4.20 1.91
N ALA A 58 -14.04 -3.08 2.63
CA ALA A 58 -13.09 -2.03 2.30
C ALA A 58 -11.66 -2.42 2.66
N ILE A 59 -11.50 -3.16 3.76
CA ILE A 59 -10.21 -3.76 4.15
C ILE A 59 -9.77 -4.76 3.08
N LEU A 60 -10.67 -5.64 2.64
CA LEU A 60 -10.42 -6.60 1.56
C LEU A 60 -10.07 -5.89 0.25
N ALA A 61 -10.87 -4.91 -0.16
CA ALA A 61 -10.65 -4.12 -1.38
C ALA A 61 -9.29 -3.41 -1.38
N SER A 62 -8.85 -2.91 -0.23
CA SER A 62 -7.60 -2.18 -0.08
C SER A 62 -6.37 -3.06 0.06
N PHE A 63 -6.53 -4.37 0.26
CA PHE A 63 -5.42 -5.23 0.68
C PHE A 63 -4.26 -5.25 -0.31
N VAL A 64 -4.53 -5.18 -1.63
CA VAL A 64 -3.49 -5.18 -2.67
C VAL A 64 -2.52 -4.00 -2.56
N ALA A 65 -2.92 -2.92 -1.88
CA ALA A 65 -2.08 -1.76 -1.64
C ALA A 65 -0.85 -2.05 -0.76
N VAL A 66 -0.82 -3.19 -0.05
CA VAL A 66 0.38 -3.66 0.68
C VAL A 66 1.54 -4.05 -0.22
N THR A 67 1.45 -3.82 -1.53
CA THR A 67 2.51 -4.13 -2.50
C THR A 67 3.44 -2.96 -2.81
N GLY A 68 3.33 -1.82 -2.11
CA GLY A 68 4.17 -0.62 -2.29
C GLY A 68 5.68 -0.78 -2.10
N VAL A 69 6.18 -1.98 -1.79
CA VAL A 69 7.63 -2.26 -1.60
C VAL A 69 8.50 -1.92 -2.81
N PHE A 70 7.93 -1.88 -4.01
CA PHE A 70 8.68 -1.62 -5.24
C PHE A 70 8.92 -0.12 -5.49
N VAL A 71 8.29 0.79 -4.75
CA VAL A 71 8.28 2.23 -5.06
C VAL A 71 9.64 2.88 -4.85
N LEU A 72 10.38 2.45 -3.84
CA LEU A 72 11.76 2.87 -3.63
C LEU A 72 12.67 1.81 -4.25
N PRO A 73 13.76 2.22 -4.95
CA PRO A 73 14.67 1.32 -5.64
C PRO A 73 15.65 0.65 -4.67
N THR A 74 15.16 0.25 -3.49
CA THR A 74 15.94 -0.39 -2.41
C THR A 74 15.54 -1.85 -2.21
N TYR A 75 14.46 -2.30 -2.88
CA TYR A 75 13.98 -3.65 -2.73
C TYR A 75 14.93 -4.65 -3.42
N PRO A 76 15.49 -5.64 -2.69
CA PRO A 76 16.58 -6.48 -3.20
C PRO A 76 16.24 -7.23 -4.49
N THR A 77 14.99 -7.69 -4.65
CA THR A 77 14.59 -8.44 -5.84
C THR A 77 14.50 -7.55 -7.08
N SER A 78 14.10 -6.28 -6.93
CA SER A 78 14.07 -5.31 -8.03
C SER A 78 15.49 -4.95 -8.48
N LEU A 79 16.42 -4.79 -7.53
CA LEU A 79 17.82 -4.53 -7.82
C LEU A 79 18.48 -5.73 -8.51
N ALA A 80 18.25 -6.95 -8.01
CA ALA A 80 18.75 -8.17 -8.63
C ALA A 80 18.19 -8.36 -10.05
N ALA A 81 16.92 -7.99 -10.29
CA ALA A 81 16.32 -8.06 -11.63
C ALA A 81 16.98 -7.07 -12.62
N ILE A 82 17.39 -5.89 -12.16
CA ILE A 82 18.18 -4.95 -12.98
C ILE A 82 19.58 -5.51 -13.25
N GLU A 83 20.23 -6.09 -12.25
CA GLU A 83 21.60 -6.59 -12.36
C GLU A 83 21.71 -7.82 -13.28
N PHE A 84 20.69 -8.69 -13.26
CA PHE A 84 20.64 -9.87 -14.13
C PHE A 84 20.18 -9.58 -15.56
N ASP A 85 19.68 -8.38 -15.86
CA ASP A 85 19.22 -8.05 -17.21
C ASP A 85 20.39 -7.72 -18.17
N GLY A 86 20.89 -8.76 -18.85
CA GLY A 86 21.90 -8.62 -19.90
C GLY A 86 21.40 -7.96 -21.20
N THR A 87 20.09 -7.78 -21.40
CA THR A 87 19.55 -7.07 -22.58
C THR A 87 19.63 -5.56 -22.44
N GLY A 88 19.72 -5.08 -21.20
CA GLY A 88 19.72 -3.67 -20.85
C GLY A 88 18.39 -2.98 -21.11
N THR A 89 17.26 -3.70 -21.09
CA THR A 89 15.90 -3.13 -21.16
C THR A 89 15.39 -2.68 -19.79
N THR A 90 16.00 -3.18 -18.72
CA THR A 90 15.67 -2.97 -17.31
C THR A 90 16.82 -2.21 -16.65
N ARG A 91 16.82 -0.88 -16.72
CA ARG A 91 17.93 -0.05 -16.21
C ARG A 91 17.47 0.94 -15.15
N MET A 92 18.35 1.19 -14.18
CA MET A 92 18.18 2.29 -13.25
C MET A 92 18.38 3.64 -13.96
N GLY A 93 17.47 4.59 -13.73
CA GLY A 93 17.54 5.95 -14.23
C GLY A 93 18.32 6.90 -13.30
N LYS A 94 18.09 8.20 -13.46
CA LYS A 94 18.86 9.24 -12.73
C LYS A 94 18.24 9.59 -11.38
N ASN A 95 16.91 9.58 -11.27
CA ASN A 95 16.20 9.91 -10.05
C ASN A 95 15.87 8.65 -9.23
N ILE A 96 15.55 8.85 -7.94
CA ILE A 96 15.16 7.77 -7.02
C ILE A 96 13.96 6.97 -7.56
N PHE A 97 13.01 7.63 -8.23
CA PHE A 97 11.82 6.99 -8.79
C PHE A 97 11.99 6.51 -10.24
N ASP A 98 13.14 6.75 -10.86
CA ASP A 98 13.36 6.35 -12.26
C ASP A 98 13.81 4.88 -12.31
N HIS A 99 12.88 3.95 -12.16
CA HIS A 99 13.15 2.52 -12.32
C HIS A 99 12.01 1.81 -13.08
N PRO A 100 12.30 0.73 -13.81
CA PRO A 100 11.36 0.11 -14.76
C PRO A 100 10.11 -0.48 -14.10
N PHE A 101 10.18 -0.76 -12.80
CA PHE A 101 9.08 -1.35 -12.03
C PHE A 101 8.04 -0.34 -11.54
N LEU A 102 8.35 0.96 -11.51
CA LEU A 102 7.48 1.95 -10.87
C LEU A 102 6.15 2.07 -11.60
N LEU A 103 6.20 2.40 -12.90
CA LEU A 103 5.00 2.66 -13.69
C LEU A 103 4.12 1.39 -13.83
N PRO A 104 4.65 0.21 -14.21
CA PRO A 104 3.84 -1.01 -14.27
C PRO A 104 3.26 -1.40 -12.90
N GLY A 105 4.06 -1.28 -11.84
CA GLY A 105 3.62 -1.59 -10.48
C GLY A 105 2.50 -0.66 -10.01
N LEU A 106 2.66 0.66 -10.19
CA LEU A 106 1.64 1.66 -9.83
C LEU A 106 0.32 1.43 -10.58
N VAL A 107 0.40 1.18 -11.89
CA VAL A 107 -0.79 0.87 -12.70
C VAL A 107 -1.46 -0.39 -12.17
N GLY A 108 -0.69 -1.45 -11.88
CA GLY A 108 -1.21 -2.69 -11.31
C GLY A 108 -1.93 -2.47 -9.98
N VAL A 109 -1.33 -1.71 -9.05
CA VAL A 109 -1.93 -1.42 -7.74
C VAL A 109 -3.19 -0.59 -7.88
N VAL A 110 -3.17 0.48 -8.68
CA VAL A 110 -4.33 1.35 -8.87
C VAL A 110 -5.50 0.55 -9.47
N VAL A 111 -5.24 -0.19 -10.56
CA VAL A 111 -6.27 -0.99 -11.22
C VAL A 111 -6.81 -2.06 -10.28
N ALA A 112 -5.94 -2.84 -9.63
CA ALA A 112 -6.36 -3.90 -8.72
C ALA A 112 -7.16 -3.35 -7.53
N THR A 113 -6.77 -2.20 -6.99
CA THR A 113 -7.51 -1.54 -5.91
C THR A 113 -8.90 -1.12 -6.38
N LEU A 114 -9.01 -0.45 -7.54
CA LEU A 114 -10.30 -0.05 -8.11
C LEU A 114 -11.23 -1.25 -8.34
N PHE A 115 -10.71 -2.34 -8.91
CA PHE A 115 -11.49 -3.58 -9.05
C PHE A 115 -11.84 -4.19 -7.70
N GLY A 116 -10.95 -4.14 -6.71
CA GLY A 116 -11.21 -4.57 -5.34
C GLY A 116 -12.40 -3.82 -4.74
N PHE A 117 -12.49 -2.51 -4.93
CA PHE A 117 -13.61 -1.68 -4.45
C PHE A 117 -14.93 -1.95 -5.17
N ILE A 118 -14.88 -2.47 -6.41
CA ILE A 118 -16.08 -2.90 -7.15
C ILE A 118 -16.54 -4.28 -6.68
N LEU A 119 -15.60 -5.21 -6.49
CA LEU A 119 -15.91 -6.63 -6.25
C LEU A 119 -16.11 -6.98 -4.78
N ALA A 120 -15.33 -6.40 -3.87
CA ALA A 120 -15.35 -6.79 -2.45
C ALA A 120 -16.73 -6.65 -1.78
N PRO A 121 -17.54 -5.59 -2.05
CA PRO A 121 -18.90 -5.48 -1.49
C PRO A 121 -19.88 -6.55 -1.97
N MET A 122 -19.54 -7.30 -3.04
CA MET A 122 -20.37 -8.37 -3.58
C MET A 122 -20.07 -9.73 -2.94
N VAL A 123 -18.91 -9.87 -2.31
CA VAL A 123 -18.38 -11.14 -1.80
C VAL A 123 -18.49 -11.20 -0.27
N VAL A 124 -18.50 -10.05 0.41
CA VAL A 124 -18.45 -9.91 1.88
C VAL A 124 -19.58 -9.03 2.37
#